data_AF-A0A3Q2YAS7-F1
#
_entry.id   AF-A0A3Q2YAS7-F1
#
_cell.length_a   1.000
_cell.length_b   1.000
_cell.length_c   1.000
_cell.angle_alpha   90.00
_cell.angle_beta   90.00
_cell.angle_gamma   90.00
#
_symmetry.space_group_name_H-M   'P 1'
#
loop_
_entity.id
_entity.type
_entity.pdbx_description
1 polymer ?
#
loop_
_entity_poly.entity_id
_entity_poly.type
_entity_poly.pdbx_seq_one_letter_code
_entity_poly.pdbx_strand_id
1 'polypeptide(L)'
;MTVTGILLCAFFTTCVCASGVADVVLSCEFIEDSVGLRDNFARSPATLILREVFVGSLESLEALTPFVPPSNSDPRVIMFESKVSSFKIPNIDILLHADCNEREVMCEISRYAPHGLKERSESDHFLVSIDVAGGAFGTLLILRAVPQADDQTSRMNPELGLPLSQTGTMLTEVLFLVFSTVKSLSAPLRGAGLLNCGFRHQDMSPDEEVHIEWRQQHRGRGQIIITMATRLNDPEGGAMVRHSSKDSSMDGAQVVSEGNASVTLNNIQVTDEGAYICSVTIGPYHGQQVVNLQVVQAPSVSFSEEKLILKGNTAQTLRCHCRQYYPLDVQVEWLSQSPTDEEPAIFADQGSLSSHRKHGDGTYSLSSHLVVPPDVVPGTRITCRVSHVALDAPVSVSMLVEHL
;
A
#
# COMPACT_ATOMS: atom_id res chain seq x y z
N MET A 1 67.89 -15.10 -29.36
CA MET A 1 67.26 -15.87 -28.28
C MET A 1 66.54 -14.89 -27.38
N THR A 2 65.22 -14.84 -27.54
CA THR A 2 64.30 -13.96 -26.82
C THR A 2 64.12 -14.46 -25.39
N VAL A 3 64.44 -13.62 -24.40
CA VAL A 3 64.11 -13.86 -22.99
C VAL A 3 62.78 -13.17 -22.70
N THR A 4 61.77 -13.99 -22.44
CA THR A 4 60.41 -13.61 -22.05
C THR A 4 60.42 -13.10 -20.60
N GLY A 5 60.13 -11.81 -20.40
CA GLY A 5 59.85 -11.24 -19.08
C GLY A 5 58.35 -11.23 -18.82
N ILE A 6 57.88 -12.09 -17.91
CA ILE A 6 56.49 -12.12 -17.44
C ILE A 6 56.32 -11.01 -16.41
N LEU A 7 55.48 -10.01 -16.71
CA LEU A 7 55.07 -8.97 -15.77
C LEU A 7 53.85 -9.49 -14.98
N LEU A 8 54.06 -9.90 -13.73
CA LEU A 8 52.98 -10.20 -12.78
C LEU A 8 52.50 -8.89 -12.15
N CYS A 9 51.44 -8.29 -12.70
CA CYS A 9 50.68 -7.25 -12.02
C CYS A 9 49.67 -7.92 -11.08
N ALA A 10 50.01 -7.98 -9.79
CA ALA A 10 49.05 -8.28 -8.74
C ALA A 10 48.10 -7.07 -8.59
N PHE A 11 46.89 -7.17 -9.13
CA PHE A 11 45.79 -6.26 -8.78
C PHE A 11 45.25 -6.68 -7.41
N PHE A 12 45.63 -5.96 -6.36
CA PHE A 12 44.85 -5.91 -5.13
C PHE A 12 43.60 -5.07 -5.40
N THR A 13 42.50 -5.72 -5.81
CA THR A 13 41.17 -5.11 -5.69
C THR A 13 40.80 -5.09 -4.21
N THR A 14 41.08 -3.99 -3.54
CA THR A 14 40.43 -3.63 -2.29
C THR A 14 38.94 -3.46 -2.60
N CYS A 15 38.12 -4.42 -2.19
CA CYS A 15 36.68 -4.29 -2.17
C CYS A 15 36.34 -3.22 -1.10
N VAL A 16 36.20 -1.97 -1.52
CA VAL A 16 35.61 -0.92 -0.68
C VAL A 16 34.11 -1.12 -0.76
N CYS A 17 33.53 -1.84 0.20
CA CYS A 17 32.10 -1.80 0.42
C CYS A 17 31.74 -0.39 0.90
N ALA A 18 31.43 0.51 -0.02
CA ALA A 18 30.82 1.79 0.34
C ALA A 18 29.41 1.49 0.86
N SER A 19 29.20 1.58 2.16
CA SER A 19 27.87 1.61 2.76
C SER A 19 27.19 2.91 2.34
N GLY A 20 26.20 2.80 1.44
CA GLY A 20 25.44 3.96 0.98
C GLY A 20 24.54 4.51 2.07
N VAL A 21 24.73 5.79 2.40
CA VAL A 21 23.92 6.50 3.38
C VAL A 21 23.42 7.79 2.74
N ALA A 22 22.14 8.10 2.90
CA ALA A 22 21.49 9.28 2.35
C ALA A 22 20.64 9.99 3.41
N ASP A 23 20.28 11.24 3.13
CA ASP A 23 19.29 11.98 3.93
C ASP A 23 17.97 12.07 3.14
N VAL A 24 16.84 11.91 3.83
CA VAL A 24 15.51 12.10 3.25
C VAL A 24 14.89 13.35 3.86
N VAL A 25 14.41 14.26 3.02
CA VAL A 25 13.76 15.50 3.43
C VAL A 25 12.32 15.49 2.92
N LEU A 26 11.35 15.53 3.83
CA LEU A 26 9.93 15.50 3.52
C LEU A 26 9.27 16.82 3.89
N SER A 27 8.45 17.34 2.97
CA SER A 27 7.52 18.43 3.25
C SER A 27 6.31 17.84 3.97
N CYS A 28 6.04 18.30 5.19
CA CYS A 28 4.99 17.77 6.05
C CYS A 28 4.04 18.86 6.52
N GLU A 29 2.84 18.48 6.92
CA GLU A 29 1.91 19.35 7.65
C GLU A 29 1.95 19.02 9.14
N PHE A 30 2.21 20.02 9.97
CA PHE A 30 2.05 19.90 11.41
C PHE A 30 0.61 20.23 11.80
N ILE A 31 -0.03 19.29 12.50
CA ILE A 31 -1.45 19.31 12.84
C ILE A 31 -1.61 19.56 14.33
N GLU A 32 -2.34 20.62 14.67
CA GLU A 32 -2.73 20.94 16.04
C GLU A 32 -4.25 20.94 16.22
N ASP A 33 -4.69 20.44 17.37
CA ASP A 33 -6.08 20.55 17.83
C ASP A 33 -6.39 22.03 18.10
N SER A 34 -7.35 22.61 17.38
CA SER A 34 -7.80 23.95 17.74
C SER A 34 -8.64 23.88 19.02
N VAL A 35 -8.36 24.79 19.97
CA VAL A 35 -9.14 24.92 21.19
C VAL A 35 -10.47 25.62 20.83
N GLY A 36 -11.46 24.84 20.41
CA GLY A 36 -12.80 25.33 20.06
C GLY A 36 -13.79 24.22 19.72
N LEU A 37 -15.10 24.49 19.93
CA LEU A 37 -16.22 23.54 19.77
C LEU A 37 -16.51 23.13 18.29
N ARG A 38 -15.52 23.24 17.40
CA ARG A 38 -15.60 22.80 16.01
C ARG A 38 -14.34 22.02 15.67
N ASP A 39 -14.53 20.93 14.95
CA ASP A 39 -13.53 19.99 14.43
C ASP A 39 -12.66 20.66 13.34
N ASN A 40 -12.00 21.76 13.70
CA ASN A 40 -11.10 22.52 12.84
C ASN A 40 -9.68 22.25 13.32
N PHE A 41 -8.90 21.51 12.55
CA PHE A 41 -7.47 21.34 12.83
C PHE A 41 -6.69 22.50 12.21
N ALA A 42 -5.76 23.07 12.98
CA ALA A 42 -4.80 24.03 12.43
C ALA A 42 -3.68 23.24 11.75
N ARG A 43 -3.32 23.65 10.52
CA ARG A 43 -2.23 23.06 9.75
C ARG A 43 -1.15 24.11 9.55
N SER A 44 0.08 23.80 9.94
CA SER A 44 1.25 24.63 9.69
C SER A 44 2.29 23.84 8.89
N PRO A 45 3.03 24.50 7.97
CA PRO A 45 4.06 23.82 7.21
C PRO A 45 5.20 23.38 8.13
N ALA A 46 5.64 22.14 7.98
CA ALA A 46 6.75 21.55 8.69
C ALA A 46 7.66 20.76 7.74
N THR A 47 8.87 20.46 8.20
CA THR A 47 9.83 19.65 7.46
C THR A 47 10.35 18.53 8.35
N LEU A 48 10.31 17.30 7.86
CA LEU A 48 10.94 16.15 8.51
C LEU A 48 12.21 15.77 7.77
N ILE A 49 13.32 15.68 8.51
CA ILE A 49 14.62 15.32 8.00
C ILE A 49 15.02 14.00 8.65
N LEU A 50 15.11 12.94 7.86
CA LEU A 50 15.61 11.64 8.29
C LEU A 50 17.08 11.54 7.86
N ARG A 51 17.97 11.60 8.84
CA ARG A 51 19.42 11.58 8.66
C ARG A 51 19.95 10.16 8.70
N GLU A 52 20.96 9.91 7.88
CA GLU A 52 21.68 8.64 7.82
C GLU A 52 20.81 7.41 7.48
N VAL A 53 19.92 7.58 6.52
CA VAL A 53 19.11 6.49 5.95
C VAL A 53 20.02 5.53 5.19
N PHE A 54 19.95 4.24 5.53
CA PHE A 54 20.69 3.20 4.82
C PHE A 54 20.04 2.92 3.45
N VAL A 55 20.80 3.14 2.37
CA VAL A 55 20.41 2.81 1.00
C VAL A 55 21.24 1.60 0.57
N GLY A 56 20.59 0.55 0.05
CA GLY A 56 21.26 -0.70 -0.32
C GLY A 56 22.49 -0.49 -1.23
N SER A 57 23.44 -1.42 -1.21
CA SER A 57 24.78 -1.29 -1.83
C SER A 57 24.82 -1.30 -3.37
N LEU A 58 23.69 -1.08 -4.06
CA LEU A 58 23.54 -1.27 -5.51
C LEU A 58 23.31 0.02 -6.31
N GLU A 59 23.10 1.16 -5.65
CA GLU A 59 22.88 2.44 -6.33
C GLU A 59 24.10 3.36 -6.19
N SER A 60 24.48 4.02 -7.29
CA SER A 60 25.54 5.04 -7.27
C SER A 60 25.06 6.27 -6.51
N LEU A 61 25.59 6.48 -5.30
CA LEU A 61 25.24 7.61 -4.44
C LEU A 61 25.87 8.95 -4.85
N GLU A 62 26.53 9.02 -6.02
CA GLU A 62 27.22 10.23 -6.49
C GLU A 62 26.26 11.43 -6.73
N ALA A 63 24.95 11.20 -6.78
CA ALA A 63 23.93 12.23 -7.00
C ALA A 63 23.16 12.67 -5.73
N LEU A 64 23.37 12.04 -4.57
CA LEU A 64 22.63 12.38 -3.34
C LEU A 64 23.40 13.43 -2.55
N THR A 65 22.96 14.68 -2.62
CA THR A 65 23.52 15.75 -1.81
C THR A 65 23.03 15.65 -0.37
N PRO A 66 23.92 15.64 0.64
CA PRO A 66 23.50 15.66 2.04
C PRO A 66 22.68 16.91 2.33
N PHE A 67 21.74 16.82 3.26
CA PHE A 67 20.95 17.99 3.65
C PHE A 67 21.88 19.06 4.24
N VAL A 68 21.77 20.28 3.69
CA VAL A 68 22.48 21.48 4.18
C VAL A 68 21.43 22.43 4.77
N PRO A 69 21.43 22.65 6.09
CA PRO A 69 20.47 23.56 6.71
C PRO A 69 20.67 25.00 6.22
N PRO A 70 19.59 25.80 6.10
CA PRO A 70 19.68 27.18 5.66
C PRO A 70 20.47 28.04 6.66
N SER A 71 21.32 28.92 6.15
CA SER A 71 22.28 29.72 6.95
C SER A 71 21.61 30.72 7.91
N ASN A 72 20.35 31.07 7.67
CA ASN A 72 19.50 31.92 8.52
C ASN A 72 18.14 31.23 8.67
N SER A 73 18.06 30.23 9.53
CA SER A 73 16.79 29.57 9.87
C SER A 73 15.92 30.49 10.72
N ASP A 74 14.74 30.86 10.24
CA ASP A 74 13.71 31.51 11.05
C ASP A 74 13.25 30.51 12.14
N PRO A 75 13.34 30.86 13.44
CA PRO A 75 12.97 29.95 14.52
C PRO A 75 11.49 29.54 14.53
N ARG A 76 10.63 30.20 13.73
CA ARG A 76 9.22 29.83 13.54
C ARG A 76 9.02 28.66 12.58
N VAL A 77 10.02 28.34 11.76
CA VAL A 77 9.93 27.19 10.83
C VAL A 77 10.08 25.91 11.64
N ILE A 78 9.14 24.98 11.44
CA ILE A 78 9.10 23.72 12.16
C ILE A 78 9.92 22.69 11.38
N MET A 79 11.11 22.35 11.90
CA MET A 79 12.01 21.38 11.29
C MET A 79 12.37 20.30 12.31
N PHE A 80 11.97 19.06 12.04
CA PHE A 80 12.35 17.90 12.84
C PHE A 80 13.53 17.21 12.19
N GLU A 81 14.58 16.97 12.96
CA GLU A 81 15.76 16.22 12.51
C GLU A 81 15.87 14.95 13.34
N SER A 82 15.78 13.80 12.67
CA SER A 82 15.89 12.50 13.32
C SER A 82 16.96 11.64 12.68
N LYS A 83 17.85 11.10 13.51
CA LYS A 83 18.89 10.16 13.08
C LYS A 83 18.33 8.74 13.08
N VAL A 84 18.23 8.11 11.91
CA VAL A 84 17.60 6.79 11.74
C VAL A 84 18.60 5.66 11.51
N SER A 85 19.89 5.88 11.78
CA SER A 85 20.95 4.89 11.56
C SER A 85 20.73 3.55 12.29
N SER A 86 20.05 3.55 13.45
CA SER A 86 19.68 2.35 14.22
C SER A 86 18.33 1.76 13.82
N PHE A 87 17.51 2.48 13.04
CA PHE A 87 16.16 2.10 12.64
C PHE A 87 16.07 1.95 11.14
N LYS A 88 16.09 0.70 10.66
CA LYS A 88 15.83 0.40 9.25
C LYS A 88 14.36 0.60 8.94
N ILE A 89 14.01 1.76 8.38
CA ILE A 89 12.68 2.01 7.80
C ILE A 89 12.60 1.20 6.49
N PRO A 90 11.68 0.24 6.37
CA PRO A 90 11.54 -0.56 5.16
C PRO A 90 11.09 0.28 3.97
N ASN A 91 11.50 -0.10 2.75
CA ASN A 91 11.13 0.55 1.49
C ASN A 91 11.43 2.06 1.42
N ILE A 92 12.42 2.53 2.18
CA ILE A 92 12.81 3.94 2.22
C ILE A 92 13.34 4.45 0.88
N ASP A 93 13.83 3.55 0.03
CA ASP A 93 14.19 3.81 -1.38
C ASP A 93 13.00 4.37 -2.18
N ILE A 94 11.77 3.96 -1.86
CA ILE A 94 10.57 4.51 -2.52
C ILE A 94 10.44 6.02 -2.25
N LEU A 95 10.79 6.47 -1.04
CA LEU A 95 10.76 7.90 -0.69
C LEU A 95 11.88 8.67 -1.39
N LEU A 96 13.08 8.08 -1.49
CA LEU A 96 14.21 8.69 -2.20
C LEU A 96 13.92 8.92 -3.69
N HIS A 97 13.14 8.01 -4.28
CA HIS A 97 12.78 8.06 -5.71
C HIS A 97 11.37 8.63 -5.94
N ALA A 98 10.70 9.19 -4.94
CA ALA A 98 9.32 9.63 -5.05
C ALA A 98 9.16 10.76 -6.08
N ASP A 99 9.97 11.81 -5.96
CA ASP A 99 9.95 12.97 -6.89
C ASP A 99 10.28 12.54 -8.33
N CYS A 100 11.30 11.69 -8.50
CA CYS A 100 11.70 11.16 -9.80
C CYS A 100 10.61 10.32 -10.48
N ASN A 101 9.79 9.63 -9.68
CA ASN A 101 8.71 8.77 -10.14
C ASN A 101 7.34 9.46 -10.14
N GLU A 102 7.31 10.79 -9.95
CA GLU A 102 6.08 11.59 -9.87
C GLU A 102 5.07 11.05 -8.85
N ARG A 103 5.57 10.51 -7.73
CA ARG A 103 4.73 9.98 -6.65
C ARG A 103 4.47 11.04 -5.59
N GLU A 104 3.20 11.25 -5.30
CA GLU A 104 2.78 12.09 -4.19
C GLU A 104 3.06 11.41 -2.84
N VAL A 105 3.72 12.14 -1.94
CA VAL A 105 4.02 11.71 -0.57
C VAL A 105 3.26 12.60 0.40
N MET A 106 2.35 11.99 1.16
CA MET A 106 1.63 12.66 2.23
C MET A 106 2.40 12.47 3.52
N CYS A 107 2.79 13.58 4.15
CA CYS A 107 3.46 13.58 5.45
C CYS A 107 2.71 14.47 6.44
N GLU A 108 2.29 13.90 7.56
CA GLU A 108 1.61 14.61 8.64
C GLU A 108 2.34 14.38 9.96
N ILE A 109 2.47 15.44 10.76
CA ILE A 109 3.10 15.41 12.08
C ILE A 109 2.11 15.95 13.10
N SER A 110 1.92 15.25 14.22
CA SER A 110 1.06 15.71 15.31
C SER A 110 1.68 15.42 16.67
N ARG A 111 1.18 16.08 17.72
CA ARG A 111 1.59 15.77 19.10
C ARG A 111 1.08 14.39 19.50
N TYR A 112 1.95 13.58 20.11
CA TYR A 112 1.61 12.25 20.61
C TYR A 112 1.64 12.23 22.13
N ALA A 113 0.62 11.64 22.75
CA ALA A 113 0.55 11.44 24.19
C ALA A 113 0.60 9.93 24.48
N PRO A 114 1.77 9.40 24.92
CA PRO A 114 1.90 7.98 25.20
C PRO A 114 0.97 7.54 26.34
N HIS A 115 0.39 6.34 26.23
CA HIS A 115 -0.55 5.83 27.22
C HIS A 115 0.11 5.59 28.58
N GLY A 116 -0.53 6.02 29.67
CA GLY A 116 -0.08 5.76 31.04
C GLY A 116 1.02 6.70 31.57
N LEU A 117 1.57 7.57 30.72
CA LEU A 117 2.40 8.70 31.16
C LEU A 117 1.47 9.85 31.58
N LYS A 118 1.71 10.45 32.77
CA LYS A 118 0.93 11.60 33.25
C LYS A 118 0.96 12.71 32.19
N GLU A 119 -0.21 13.29 31.90
CA GLU A 119 -0.37 14.54 31.15
C GLU A 119 0.46 15.65 31.82
N ARG A 120 1.76 15.72 31.52
CA ARG A 120 2.43 17.01 31.48
C ARG A 120 1.92 17.67 30.21
N SER A 121 1.45 18.90 30.33
CA SER A 121 0.89 19.74 29.24
C SER A 121 1.86 20.05 28.09
N GLU A 122 2.95 19.30 27.95
CA GLU A 122 4.00 19.44 26.95
C GLU A 122 4.48 18.02 26.64
N SER A 123 3.79 17.30 25.76
CA SER A 123 4.31 16.03 25.29
C SER A 123 5.50 16.31 24.36
N ASP A 124 6.67 15.82 24.74
CA ASP A 124 7.89 15.83 23.91
C ASP A 124 7.85 14.76 22.81
N HIS A 125 6.68 14.14 22.58
CA HIS A 125 6.50 13.06 21.63
C HIS A 125 5.64 13.51 20.47
N PHE A 126 6.00 13.01 19.29
CA PHE A 126 5.33 13.34 18.03
C PHE A 126 4.97 12.07 17.28
N LEU A 127 3.83 12.09 16.62
CA LEU A 127 3.39 11.07 15.69
C LEU A 127 3.64 11.58 14.28
N VAL A 128 4.32 10.79 13.46
CA VAL A 128 4.56 11.10 12.05
C VAL A 128 3.87 10.04 11.21
N SER A 129 2.94 10.44 10.34
CA SER A 129 2.37 9.57 9.33
C SER A 129 2.97 9.90 7.97
N ILE A 130 3.48 8.89 7.27
CA ILE A 130 4.00 9.00 5.91
C ILE A 130 3.28 7.99 5.04
N ASP A 131 2.61 8.46 4.00
CA ASP A 131 1.88 7.64 3.04
C ASP A 131 2.24 8.01 1.60
N VAL A 132 2.61 7.00 0.81
CA VAL A 132 2.94 7.17 -0.61
C VAL A 132 1.74 6.78 -1.46
N ALA A 133 1.35 7.64 -2.39
CA ALA A 133 0.25 7.39 -3.30
C ALA A 133 0.45 6.14 -4.18
N GLY A 134 -0.65 5.63 -4.72
CA GLY A 134 -0.63 4.43 -5.59
C GLY A 134 -0.54 3.10 -4.84
N GLY A 135 -0.80 3.08 -3.52
CA GLY A 135 -0.87 1.86 -2.74
C GLY A 135 0.49 1.25 -2.37
N ALA A 136 1.59 2.00 -2.54
CA ALA A 136 2.94 1.48 -2.49
C ALA A 136 3.43 1.23 -1.06
N PHE A 137 3.38 2.21 -0.18
CA PHE A 137 4.03 2.12 1.14
C PHE A 137 3.40 3.13 2.09
N GLY A 138 3.38 2.80 3.37
CA GLY A 138 3.22 3.82 4.39
C GLY A 138 3.82 3.39 5.72
N THR A 139 4.21 4.38 6.52
CA THR A 139 4.79 4.17 7.84
C THR A 139 4.30 5.24 8.82
N LEU A 140 4.16 4.81 10.06
CA LEU A 140 3.85 5.63 11.21
C LEU A 140 5.05 5.58 12.15
N LEU A 141 5.61 6.73 12.51
CA LEU A 141 6.72 6.83 13.46
C LEU A 141 6.28 7.57 14.71
N ILE A 142 6.80 7.14 15.87
CA ILE A 142 6.74 7.90 17.11
C ILE A 142 8.13 8.44 17.39
N LEU A 143 8.22 9.76 17.41
CA LEU A 143 9.44 10.51 17.71
C LEU A 143 9.40 11.02 19.14
N ARG A 144 10.58 11.20 19.75
CA ARG A 144 10.77 11.94 21.00
C ARG A 144 11.79 13.05 20.80
N ALA A 145 11.49 14.25 21.28
CA ALA A 145 12.42 15.37 21.30
C ALA A 145 13.57 15.07 22.25
N VAL A 146 14.80 15.29 21.77
CA VAL A 146 15.99 15.09 22.55
C VAL A 146 16.24 16.36 23.37
N PRO A 147 16.26 16.28 24.72
CA PRO A 147 16.59 17.44 25.53
C PRO A 147 18.03 17.85 25.24
N GLN A 148 18.23 19.11 24.88
CA GLN A 148 19.55 19.67 24.66
C GLN A 148 20.19 19.97 26.02
N ALA A 149 21.44 19.54 26.25
CA ALA A 149 22.13 19.75 27.51
C ALA A 149 22.18 21.25 27.85
N ASP A 150 21.90 21.54 29.13
CA ASP A 150 21.76 22.85 29.79
C ASP A 150 22.80 23.89 29.32
N ASP A 151 22.50 24.53 28.19
CA ASP A 151 23.24 25.66 27.68
C ASP A 151 22.25 26.83 27.73
N GLN A 152 22.57 27.86 28.53
CA GLN A 152 21.75 29.06 28.73
C GLN A 152 21.47 29.85 27.43
N THR A 153 21.92 29.33 26.29
CA THR A 153 21.86 29.88 24.94
C THR A 153 20.97 29.06 23.99
N SER A 154 20.38 27.96 24.44
CA SER A 154 19.49 27.12 23.63
C SER A 154 18.25 27.90 23.20
N ARG A 155 18.11 28.08 21.88
CA ARG A 155 17.05 28.88 21.28
C ARG A 155 15.81 28.00 21.20
N MET A 156 14.67 28.50 21.68
CA MET A 156 13.42 27.71 21.68
C MET A 156 12.60 27.99 20.41
N ASN A 157 11.94 26.97 19.89
CA ASN A 157 10.88 27.15 18.91
C ASN A 157 9.66 27.77 19.62
N PRO A 158 9.14 28.93 19.17
CA PRO A 158 8.07 29.64 19.84
C PRO A 158 6.69 28.96 19.71
N GLU A 159 6.48 28.14 18.68
CA GLU A 159 5.22 27.40 18.46
C GLU A 159 5.18 26.14 19.33
N LEU A 160 6.29 25.38 19.35
CA LEU A 160 6.33 24.07 19.99
C LEU A 160 6.86 24.06 21.41
N GLY A 161 7.60 25.12 21.80
CA GLY A 161 8.24 25.19 23.11
C GLY A 161 9.40 24.21 23.27
N LEU A 162 10.07 23.83 22.17
CA LEU A 162 11.16 22.85 22.16
C LEU A 162 12.52 23.48 21.83
N PRO A 163 13.63 22.90 22.34
CA PRO A 163 14.97 23.40 22.06
C PRO A 163 15.36 23.18 20.59
N LEU A 164 15.95 24.20 19.98
CA LEU A 164 16.53 24.16 18.64
C LEU A 164 18.03 23.91 18.72
N SER A 165 18.52 23.08 17.80
CA SER A 165 19.93 22.88 17.52
C SER A 165 20.59 24.18 17.04
N GLN A 166 21.93 24.15 16.92
CA GLN A 166 22.69 25.27 16.35
C GLN A 166 22.29 25.58 14.90
N THR A 167 21.72 24.61 14.18
CA THR A 167 21.25 24.73 12.80
C THR A 167 19.77 25.09 12.70
N GLY A 168 19.09 25.34 13.83
CA GLY A 168 17.68 25.71 13.87
C GLY A 168 16.70 24.55 13.72
N THR A 169 17.15 23.31 13.91
CA THR A 169 16.33 22.09 13.84
C THR A 169 16.02 21.54 15.22
N MET A 170 14.86 20.92 15.41
CA MET A 170 14.54 20.16 16.63
C MET A 170 15.08 18.75 16.49
N LEU A 171 16.02 18.39 17.35
CA LEU A 171 16.57 17.05 17.36
C LEU A 171 15.58 16.07 17.98
N THR A 172 15.35 14.97 17.29
CA THR A 172 14.41 13.92 17.70
C THR A 172 15.02 12.55 17.49
N GLU A 173 14.56 11.57 18.26
CA GLU A 173 14.88 10.16 18.08
C GLU A 173 13.62 9.34 17.78
N VAL A 174 13.75 8.31 16.95
CA VAL A 174 12.66 7.37 16.67
C VAL A 174 12.59 6.34 17.80
N LEU A 175 11.42 6.18 18.42
CA LEU A 175 11.20 5.21 19.49
C LEU A 175 10.47 3.95 19.00
N PHE A 176 9.52 4.16 18.10
CA PHE A 176 8.62 3.11 17.62
C PHE A 176 8.20 3.43 16.19
N LEU A 177 8.05 2.40 15.37
CA LEU A 177 7.46 2.55 14.05
C LEU A 177 6.58 1.35 13.72
N VAL A 178 5.52 1.62 12.96
CA VAL A 178 4.67 0.61 12.32
C VAL A 178 4.66 0.91 10.83
N PHE A 179 4.75 -0.11 9.99
CA PHE A 179 4.81 0.08 8.54
C PHE A 179 4.00 -0.98 7.81
N SER A 180 3.66 -0.65 6.57
CA SER A 180 3.21 -1.61 5.58
C SER A 180 3.92 -1.32 4.25
N THR A 181 4.46 -2.38 3.67
CA THR A 181 5.13 -2.38 2.36
C THR A 181 4.16 -2.43 1.20
N VAL A 182 2.84 -2.57 1.47
CA VAL A 182 1.76 -2.57 0.48
C VAL A 182 0.48 -2.03 1.14
N LYS A 183 -0.04 -0.89 0.68
CA LYS A 183 -1.25 -0.25 1.22
C LYS A 183 -2.54 -0.70 0.51
N SER A 184 -2.42 -1.39 -0.63
CA SER A 184 -3.55 -1.91 -1.40
C SER A 184 -3.22 -3.28 -1.98
N LEU A 185 -4.05 -4.28 -1.70
CA LEU A 185 -3.90 -5.65 -2.17
C LEU A 185 -5.13 -6.06 -2.97
N SER A 186 -4.93 -6.54 -4.20
CA SER A 186 -5.97 -7.21 -4.98
C SER A 186 -5.81 -8.72 -4.85
N ALA A 187 -6.85 -9.41 -4.39
CA ALA A 187 -6.83 -10.85 -4.18
C ALA A 187 -8.00 -11.56 -4.88
N PRO A 188 -7.76 -12.75 -5.47
CA PRO A 188 -8.82 -13.49 -6.14
C PRO A 188 -9.82 -14.06 -5.14
N LEU A 189 -11.10 -14.07 -5.51
CA LEU A 189 -12.17 -14.73 -4.75
C LEU A 189 -11.82 -16.22 -4.53
N ARG A 190 -12.01 -16.71 -3.31
CA ARG A 190 -11.62 -18.04 -2.80
C ARG A 190 -10.10 -18.29 -2.78
N GLY A 191 -9.30 -17.30 -3.12
CA GLY A 191 -7.85 -17.35 -3.05
C GLY A 191 -7.31 -16.99 -1.67
N ALA A 192 -6.05 -16.61 -1.63
CA ALA A 192 -5.36 -16.15 -0.44
C ALA A 192 -4.72 -14.78 -0.67
N GLY A 193 -4.51 -14.03 0.41
CA GLY A 193 -3.89 -12.71 0.40
C GLY A 193 -3.09 -12.47 1.67
N LEU A 194 -1.94 -11.82 1.54
CA LEU A 194 -1.08 -11.45 2.67
C LEU A 194 -1.21 -9.94 2.92
N LEU A 195 -1.82 -9.57 4.04
CA LEU A 195 -1.88 -8.18 4.48
C LEU A 195 -0.61 -7.87 5.25
N ASN A 196 0.28 -7.09 4.63
CA ASN A 196 1.58 -6.77 5.20
C ASN A 196 1.47 -5.75 6.33
N CYS A 197 2.08 -6.07 7.47
CA CYS A 197 2.30 -5.12 8.56
C CYS A 197 3.56 -5.53 9.32
N GLY A 198 4.36 -4.56 9.74
CA GLY A 198 5.48 -4.81 10.63
C GLY A 198 5.76 -3.63 11.54
N PHE A 199 6.58 -3.86 12.54
CA PHE A 199 6.97 -2.83 13.50
C PHE A 199 8.46 -2.91 13.86
N ARG A 200 9.02 -1.79 14.30
CA ARG A 200 10.34 -1.72 14.95
C ARG A 200 10.21 -0.89 16.21
N HIS A 201 11.04 -1.17 17.20
CA HIS A 201 11.08 -0.44 18.46
C HIS A 201 12.52 -0.29 18.93
N GLN A 202 12.79 0.75 19.70
CA GLN A 202 14.10 0.98 20.32
C GLN A 202 14.14 0.19 21.62
N ASP A 203 15.21 -0.57 21.88
CA ASP A 203 15.52 -1.31 23.11
C ASP A 203 14.54 -1.09 24.27
N MET A 204 13.39 -1.79 24.23
CA MET A 204 12.34 -1.73 25.26
C MET A 204 12.64 -2.77 26.35
N SER A 205 11.99 -2.61 27.51
CA SER A 205 12.14 -3.59 28.58
C SER A 205 11.74 -4.99 28.09
N PRO A 206 12.54 -6.02 28.37
CA PRO A 206 12.29 -7.39 27.94
C PRO A 206 10.97 -8.01 28.46
N ASP A 207 10.39 -7.40 29.49
CA ASP A 207 9.14 -7.85 30.11
C ASP A 207 7.88 -7.26 29.45
N GLU A 208 8.02 -6.35 28.48
CA GLU A 208 6.88 -5.74 27.82
C GLU A 208 6.14 -6.71 26.88
N GLU A 209 4.82 -6.77 27.05
CA GLU A 209 3.93 -7.54 26.19
C GLU A 209 3.61 -6.72 24.93
N VAL A 210 3.83 -7.31 23.77
CA VAL A 210 3.43 -6.79 22.47
C VAL A 210 2.01 -7.25 22.19
N HIS A 211 1.12 -6.31 21.93
CA HIS A 211 -0.26 -6.58 21.53
C HIS A 211 -0.48 -6.22 20.07
N ILE A 212 -1.03 -7.16 19.31
CA ILE A 212 -1.34 -6.98 17.88
C ILE A 212 -2.82 -7.26 17.67
N GLU A 213 -3.50 -6.33 17.00
CA GLU A 213 -4.89 -6.48 16.59
C GLU A 213 -5.02 -6.17 15.10
N TRP A 214 -5.64 -7.09 14.35
CA TRP A 214 -6.15 -6.82 13.01
C TRP A 214 -7.65 -6.66 13.05
N ARG A 215 -8.14 -5.55 12.50
CA ARG A 215 -9.57 -5.25 12.39
C ARG A 215 -9.94 -4.92 10.96
N GLN A 216 -10.96 -5.57 10.42
CA GLN A 216 -11.55 -5.21 9.14
C GLN A 216 -12.66 -4.18 9.38
N GLN A 217 -12.66 -3.11 8.59
CA GLN A 217 -13.70 -2.11 8.53
C GLN A 217 -14.24 -2.03 7.10
N HIS A 218 -15.53 -2.34 6.92
CA HIS A 218 -16.19 -2.29 5.61
C HIS A 218 -17.64 -1.82 5.74
N ARG A 219 -18.00 -0.78 4.98
CA ARG A 219 -19.37 -0.21 4.90
C ARG A 219 -20.01 0.05 6.28
N GLY A 220 -19.23 0.62 7.20
CA GLY A 220 -19.68 0.97 8.55
C GLY A 220 -19.75 -0.19 9.54
N ARG A 221 -19.37 -1.42 9.16
CA ARG A 221 -19.22 -2.55 10.07
C ARG A 221 -17.74 -2.82 10.33
N GLY A 222 -17.41 -3.09 11.58
CA GLY A 222 -16.06 -3.47 12.00
C GLY A 222 -16.08 -4.86 12.63
N GLN A 223 -15.08 -5.69 12.31
CA GLN A 223 -14.89 -6.99 12.95
C GLN A 223 -13.41 -7.22 13.24
N ILE A 224 -13.12 -7.85 14.38
CA ILE A 224 -11.77 -8.26 14.75
C ILE A 224 -11.46 -9.55 13.98
N ILE A 225 -10.31 -9.55 13.31
CA ILE A 225 -9.83 -10.66 12.48
C ILE A 225 -8.89 -11.53 13.31
N ILE A 226 -7.82 -10.93 13.83
CA ILE A 226 -6.87 -11.60 14.73
C ILE A 226 -6.52 -10.67 15.88
N THR A 227 -6.40 -11.25 17.07
CA THR A 227 -5.79 -10.60 18.23
C THR A 227 -4.72 -11.51 18.79
N MET A 228 -3.51 -10.98 18.95
CA MET A 228 -2.36 -11.70 19.46
C MET A 228 -1.70 -10.89 20.58
N ALA A 229 -1.16 -11.60 21.56
CA ALA A 229 -0.28 -11.00 22.55
C ALA A 229 0.95 -11.91 22.74
N THR A 230 2.13 -11.31 22.83
CA THR A 230 3.39 -12.06 23.02
C THR A 230 4.42 -11.26 23.79
N ARG A 231 5.40 -11.94 24.37
CA ARG A 231 6.60 -11.31 24.96
C ARG A 231 7.77 -11.53 24.02
N LEU A 232 8.56 -10.48 23.78
CA LEU A 232 9.67 -10.53 22.82
C LEU A 232 10.81 -11.47 23.25
N ASN A 233 10.88 -11.83 24.54
CA ASN A 233 11.95 -12.66 25.09
C ASN A 233 11.61 -14.16 25.23
N ASP A 234 10.39 -14.58 24.87
CA ASP A 234 9.97 -15.98 24.97
C ASP A 234 9.54 -16.54 23.61
N PRO A 235 10.52 -16.94 22.77
CA PRO A 235 10.25 -17.48 21.44
C PRO A 235 9.60 -18.87 21.46
N GLU A 236 9.64 -19.61 22.57
CA GLU A 236 9.12 -21.00 22.67
C GLU A 236 7.77 -21.12 23.40
N GLY A 237 7.34 -20.11 24.18
CA GLY A 237 6.14 -20.20 25.02
C GLY A 237 5.23 -18.97 25.11
N GLY A 238 5.55 -17.83 24.48
CA GLY A 238 4.88 -16.55 24.75
C GLY A 238 3.76 -16.10 23.79
N ALA A 239 3.73 -16.61 22.56
CA ALA A 239 2.82 -16.14 21.51
C ALA A 239 1.41 -16.74 21.66
N MET A 240 0.50 -15.98 22.28
CA MET A 240 -0.90 -16.40 22.45
C MET A 240 -1.82 -15.65 21.48
N VAL A 241 -2.33 -16.38 20.46
CA VAL A 241 -3.45 -15.90 19.64
C VAL A 241 -4.71 -15.98 20.50
N ARG A 242 -5.23 -14.81 20.90
CA ARG A 242 -6.43 -14.68 21.73
C ARG A 242 -7.71 -14.86 20.91
N HIS A 243 -7.68 -14.44 19.65
CA HIS A 243 -8.79 -14.56 18.71
C HIS A 243 -8.25 -14.70 17.28
N SER A 244 -8.89 -15.53 16.46
CA SER A 244 -8.63 -15.64 15.03
C SER A 244 -9.92 -16.02 14.30
N SER A 245 -10.23 -15.30 13.23
CA SER A 245 -11.31 -15.67 12.34
C SER A 245 -10.94 -16.95 11.61
N LYS A 246 -11.95 -17.80 11.33
CA LYS A 246 -11.79 -18.97 10.47
C LYS A 246 -11.16 -18.51 9.14
N ASP A 247 -10.05 -19.13 8.75
CA ASP A 247 -9.26 -18.82 7.55
C ASP A 247 -8.25 -17.66 7.64
N SER A 248 -8.00 -17.12 8.84
CA SER A 248 -6.91 -16.16 9.09
C SER A 248 -5.75 -16.79 9.87
N SER A 249 -4.51 -16.41 9.57
CA SER A 249 -3.33 -16.85 10.34
C SER A 249 -2.23 -15.80 10.40
N MET A 250 -1.49 -15.80 11.50
CA MET A 250 -0.32 -14.95 11.76
C MET A 250 0.79 -15.80 12.34
N ASP A 251 2.04 -15.55 11.93
CA ASP A 251 3.20 -16.27 12.44
C ASP A 251 3.77 -15.57 13.68
N GLY A 252 3.47 -16.13 14.86
CA GLY A 252 3.93 -15.56 16.12
C GLY A 252 5.44 -15.59 16.31
N ALA A 253 6.16 -16.51 15.65
CA ALA A 253 7.62 -16.55 15.71
C ALA A 253 8.21 -15.36 14.96
N GLN A 254 7.68 -15.04 13.77
CA GLN A 254 8.12 -13.88 12.99
C GLN A 254 7.75 -12.55 13.65
N VAL A 255 6.65 -12.48 14.40
CA VAL A 255 6.33 -11.32 15.24
C VAL A 255 7.47 -11.05 16.23
N VAL A 256 7.95 -12.09 16.90
CA VAL A 256 8.98 -11.98 17.95
C VAL A 256 10.37 -11.74 17.34
N SER A 257 10.75 -12.48 16.30
CA SER A 257 12.10 -12.42 15.74
C SER A 257 12.33 -11.25 14.78
N GLU A 258 11.30 -10.85 14.02
CA GLU A 258 11.43 -9.89 12.92
C GLU A 258 10.49 -8.69 13.06
N GLY A 259 9.61 -8.67 14.08
CA GLY A 259 8.56 -7.66 14.19
C GLY A 259 7.55 -7.73 13.04
N ASN A 260 7.35 -8.91 12.43
CA ASN A 260 6.42 -9.09 11.33
C ASN A 260 5.03 -9.43 11.88
N ALA A 261 4.10 -8.49 11.76
CA ALA A 261 2.72 -8.59 12.22
C ALA A 261 1.73 -8.88 11.06
N SER A 262 2.21 -9.41 9.94
CA SER A 262 1.39 -9.65 8.75
C SER A 262 0.37 -10.77 9.00
N VAL A 263 -0.82 -10.64 8.39
CA VAL A 263 -1.87 -11.68 8.45
C VAL A 263 -2.11 -12.27 7.07
N THR A 264 -2.16 -13.60 7.00
CA THR A 264 -2.59 -14.32 5.82
C THR A 264 -4.09 -14.60 5.92
N LEU A 265 -4.84 -14.21 4.91
CA LEU A 265 -6.25 -14.54 4.74
C LEU A 265 -6.36 -15.62 3.66
N ASN A 266 -7.08 -16.69 3.93
CA ASN A 266 -7.37 -17.76 2.98
C ASN A 266 -8.86 -17.81 2.66
N ASN A 267 -9.21 -18.45 1.54
CA ASN A 267 -10.59 -18.62 1.10
C ASN A 267 -11.39 -17.29 1.08
N ILE A 268 -10.75 -16.24 0.56
CA ILE A 268 -11.28 -14.86 0.58
C ILE A 268 -12.68 -14.79 -0.05
N GLN A 269 -13.62 -14.15 0.65
CA GLN A 269 -14.99 -13.91 0.19
C GLN A 269 -15.20 -12.43 -0.18
N VAL A 270 -16.26 -12.13 -0.94
CA VAL A 270 -16.65 -10.73 -1.25
C VAL A 270 -16.90 -9.91 0.03
N THR A 271 -17.32 -10.55 1.12
CA THR A 271 -17.53 -9.88 2.42
C THR A 271 -16.25 -9.47 3.12
N ASP A 272 -15.12 -10.06 2.74
CA ASP A 272 -13.80 -9.78 3.31
C ASP A 272 -13.20 -8.52 2.68
N GLU A 273 -13.75 -8.02 1.56
CA GLU A 273 -13.35 -6.74 0.99
C GLU A 273 -13.46 -5.60 2.02
N GLY A 274 -12.50 -4.68 2.03
CA GLY A 274 -12.53 -3.51 2.90
C GLY A 274 -11.16 -3.04 3.38
N ALA A 275 -11.19 -2.10 4.33
CA ALA A 275 -9.99 -1.57 4.96
C ALA A 275 -9.61 -2.44 6.16
N TYR A 276 -8.39 -2.96 6.18
CA TYR A 276 -7.83 -3.72 7.28
C TYR A 276 -6.85 -2.84 8.06
N ILE A 277 -7.06 -2.75 9.36
CA ILE A 277 -6.27 -1.93 10.28
C ILE A 277 -5.42 -2.87 11.11
N CYS A 278 -4.11 -2.79 10.93
CA CYS A 278 -3.11 -3.39 11.80
C CYS A 278 -2.82 -2.42 12.95
N SER A 279 -3.03 -2.87 14.18
CA SER A 279 -2.79 -2.10 15.40
C SER A 279 -1.73 -2.80 16.22
N VAL A 280 -0.63 -2.12 16.53
CA VAL A 280 0.48 -2.65 17.34
C VAL A 280 0.66 -1.76 18.56
N THR A 281 0.67 -2.38 19.74
CA THR A 281 0.88 -1.71 21.03
C THR A 281 2.03 -2.37 21.77
N ILE A 282 3.01 -1.57 22.20
CA ILE A 282 4.18 -2.03 22.97
C ILE A 282 4.43 -0.99 24.08
N GLY A 283 4.31 -1.42 25.33
CA GLY A 283 4.43 -0.51 26.47
C GLY A 283 3.46 0.67 26.36
N PRO A 284 3.93 1.93 26.43
CA PRO A 284 3.09 3.12 26.30
C PRO A 284 2.79 3.52 24.84
N TYR A 285 3.43 2.85 23.87
CA TYR A 285 3.38 3.21 22.45
C TYR A 285 2.33 2.41 21.71
N HIS A 286 1.61 3.10 20.83
CA HIS A 286 0.58 2.54 19.98
C HIS A 286 0.68 3.13 18.59
N GLY A 287 0.64 2.26 17.58
CA GLY A 287 0.69 2.66 16.18
C GLY A 287 -0.20 1.78 15.33
N GLN A 288 -0.67 2.34 14.22
CA GLN A 288 -1.60 1.67 13.32
C GLN A 288 -1.16 1.80 11.87
N GLN A 289 -1.52 0.82 11.06
CA GLN A 289 -1.42 0.93 9.62
C GLN A 289 -2.63 0.30 8.91
N VAL A 290 -3.06 0.95 7.82
CA VAL A 290 -4.23 0.52 7.04
C VAL A 290 -3.80 -0.07 5.70
N VAL A 291 -4.33 -1.25 5.39
CA VAL A 291 -4.18 -1.95 4.11
C VAL A 291 -5.56 -2.21 3.53
N ASN A 292 -5.82 -1.77 2.29
CA ASN A 292 -7.09 -2.02 1.61
C ASN A 292 -7.04 -3.35 0.86
N LEU A 293 -8.01 -4.23 1.11
CA LEU A 293 -8.21 -5.46 0.35
C LEU A 293 -9.30 -5.24 -0.68
N GLN A 294 -8.95 -5.42 -1.95
CA GLN A 294 -9.88 -5.50 -3.08
C GLN A 294 -10.05 -6.95 -3.51
N VAL A 295 -11.29 -7.40 -3.59
CA VAL A 295 -11.59 -8.76 -4.07
C VAL A 295 -11.84 -8.69 -5.56
N VAL A 296 -11.24 -9.61 -6.32
CA VAL A 296 -11.42 -9.70 -7.77
C VAL A 296 -11.83 -11.10 -8.20
N GLN A 297 -12.70 -11.17 -9.20
CA GLN A 297 -13.11 -12.41 -9.86
C GLN A 297 -13.36 -12.12 -11.33
N ALA A 298 -12.59 -12.78 -12.20
CA ALA A 298 -12.72 -12.65 -13.64
C ALA A 298 -14.04 -13.27 -14.15
N PRO A 299 -14.71 -12.63 -15.15
CA PRO A 299 -15.92 -13.17 -15.75
C PRO A 299 -15.65 -14.43 -16.57
N SER A 300 -16.55 -15.40 -16.47
CA SER A 300 -16.68 -16.45 -17.49
C SER A 300 -17.60 -15.96 -18.61
N VAL A 301 -17.06 -15.87 -19.83
CA VAL A 301 -17.76 -15.35 -21.01
C VAL A 301 -18.15 -16.49 -21.96
N SER A 302 -19.41 -16.57 -22.36
CA SER A 302 -19.89 -17.57 -23.34
C SER A 302 -21.13 -17.11 -24.10
N PHE A 303 -21.38 -17.69 -25.27
CA PHE A 303 -22.70 -17.57 -25.92
C PHE A 303 -23.72 -18.53 -25.30
N SER A 304 -25.01 -18.23 -25.46
CA SER A 304 -26.10 -19.17 -25.21
C SER A 304 -26.25 -20.16 -26.36
N GLU A 305 -26.07 -19.66 -27.58
CA GLU A 305 -26.19 -20.41 -28.82
C GLU A 305 -24.89 -21.17 -29.11
N GLU A 306 -25.00 -22.35 -29.71
CA GLU A 306 -23.83 -23.07 -30.25
C GLU A 306 -23.47 -22.59 -31.66
N LYS A 307 -24.48 -22.10 -32.40
CA LYS A 307 -24.36 -21.62 -33.78
C LYS A 307 -25.33 -20.46 -34.03
N LEU A 308 -24.90 -19.53 -34.89
CA LEU A 308 -25.68 -18.38 -35.34
C LEU A 308 -26.15 -18.68 -36.77
N ILE A 309 -27.43 -19.01 -36.92
CA ILE A 309 -28.00 -19.47 -38.19
C ILE A 309 -29.16 -18.57 -38.59
N LEU A 310 -28.92 -17.69 -39.56
CA LEU A 310 -29.93 -16.79 -40.09
C LEU A 310 -30.84 -17.56 -41.06
N LYS A 311 -32.14 -17.58 -40.77
CA LYS A 311 -33.16 -18.30 -41.57
C LYS A 311 -33.99 -17.31 -42.36
N GLY A 312 -33.84 -17.29 -43.68
CA GLY A 312 -34.59 -16.39 -44.55
C GLY A 312 -34.40 -14.92 -44.14
N ASN A 313 -35.50 -14.19 -43.93
CA ASN A 313 -35.49 -12.76 -43.60
C ASN A 313 -35.73 -12.47 -42.10
N THR A 314 -35.42 -13.41 -41.20
CA THR A 314 -35.61 -13.21 -39.75
C THR A 314 -34.31 -12.88 -39.06
N ALA A 315 -34.28 -11.77 -38.32
CA ALA A 315 -33.19 -11.45 -37.41
C ALA A 315 -33.08 -12.48 -36.28
N GLN A 316 -31.86 -12.76 -35.82
CA GLN A 316 -31.61 -13.66 -34.70
C GLN A 316 -30.99 -12.88 -33.54
N THR A 317 -31.49 -13.08 -32.32
CA THR A 317 -30.85 -12.54 -31.12
C THR A 317 -29.74 -13.47 -30.66
N LEU A 318 -28.51 -12.96 -30.57
CA LEU A 318 -27.36 -13.64 -30.00
C LEU A 318 -27.18 -13.16 -28.55
N ARG A 319 -26.95 -14.09 -27.62
CA ARG A 319 -26.82 -13.76 -26.20
C ARG A 319 -25.44 -14.10 -25.68
N CYS A 320 -24.69 -13.08 -25.27
CA CYS A 320 -23.41 -13.21 -24.60
C CYS A 320 -23.58 -13.17 -23.09
N HIS A 321 -23.24 -14.23 -22.39
CA HIS A 321 -23.28 -14.33 -20.94
C HIS A 321 -21.93 -13.93 -20.34
N CYS A 322 -21.97 -13.00 -19.39
CA CYS A 322 -20.83 -12.67 -18.51
C CYS A 322 -21.19 -13.16 -17.10
N ARG A 323 -20.57 -14.26 -16.67
CA ARG A 323 -20.94 -14.96 -15.43
C ARG A 323 -19.89 -14.79 -14.34
N GLN A 324 -20.37 -14.75 -13.09
CA GLN A 324 -19.61 -14.78 -11.84
C GLN A 324 -18.39 -13.86 -11.85
N TYR A 325 -18.59 -12.55 -12.02
CA TYR A 325 -17.52 -11.55 -11.94
C TYR A 325 -17.68 -10.63 -10.74
N TYR A 326 -16.58 -10.05 -10.28
CA TYR A 326 -16.55 -9.06 -9.20
C TYR A 326 -15.26 -8.23 -9.31
N PRO A 327 -15.29 -6.88 -9.16
CA PRO A 327 -16.40 -6.00 -8.82
C PRO A 327 -17.40 -5.78 -9.97
N LEU A 328 -18.39 -4.90 -9.78
CA LEU A 328 -19.55 -4.71 -10.65
C LEU A 328 -19.22 -4.17 -12.06
N ASP A 329 -18.15 -3.39 -12.19
CA ASP A 329 -17.81 -2.63 -13.40
C ASP A 329 -17.26 -3.55 -14.50
N VAL A 330 -18.17 -4.09 -15.31
CA VAL A 330 -17.86 -4.87 -16.52
C VAL A 330 -18.29 -4.09 -17.76
N GLN A 331 -17.48 -4.15 -18.81
CA GLN A 331 -17.79 -3.56 -20.10
C GLN A 331 -17.94 -4.67 -21.14
N VAL A 332 -18.98 -4.58 -21.96
CA VAL A 332 -19.26 -5.54 -23.04
C VAL A 332 -19.42 -4.78 -24.33
N GLU A 333 -18.68 -5.20 -25.35
CA GLU A 333 -18.69 -4.61 -26.69
C GLU A 333 -18.92 -5.69 -27.73
N TRP A 334 -19.68 -5.35 -28.77
CA TRP A 334 -19.87 -6.22 -29.92
C TRP A 334 -19.03 -5.76 -31.10
N LEU A 335 -18.32 -6.70 -31.72
CA LEU A 335 -17.53 -6.49 -32.91
C LEU A 335 -18.03 -7.39 -34.04
N SER A 336 -17.94 -6.93 -35.29
CA SER A 336 -18.12 -7.74 -36.49
C SER A 336 -16.86 -7.69 -37.34
N GLN A 337 -16.55 -8.81 -37.97
CA GLN A 337 -15.54 -8.91 -39.01
C GLN A 337 -16.14 -9.67 -40.19
N SER A 338 -16.36 -8.98 -41.31
CA SER A 338 -16.79 -9.66 -42.54
C SER A 338 -15.63 -10.50 -43.12
N PRO A 339 -15.89 -11.49 -43.97
CA PRO A 339 -14.83 -12.28 -44.59
C PRO A 339 -13.83 -11.48 -45.43
N THR A 340 -14.21 -10.27 -45.85
CA THR A 340 -13.36 -9.37 -46.64
C THR A 340 -12.57 -8.38 -45.79
N ASP A 341 -12.88 -8.26 -44.50
CA ASP A 341 -12.22 -7.30 -43.61
C ASP A 341 -10.97 -7.90 -42.96
N GLU A 342 -9.87 -7.16 -43.00
CA GLU A 342 -8.62 -7.56 -42.34
C GLU A 342 -8.72 -7.46 -40.80
N GLU A 343 -9.48 -6.49 -40.29
CA GLU A 343 -9.63 -6.21 -38.85
C GLU A 343 -11.10 -6.16 -38.41
N PRO A 344 -11.40 -6.54 -37.16
CA PRO A 344 -12.74 -6.43 -36.61
C PRO A 344 -13.14 -4.97 -36.35
N ALA A 345 -14.35 -4.60 -36.76
CA ALA A 345 -14.95 -3.29 -36.50
C ALA A 345 -16.00 -3.37 -35.38
N ILE A 346 -16.26 -2.24 -34.73
CA ILE A 346 -17.35 -2.10 -33.75
C ILE A 346 -18.68 -2.35 -34.46
N PHE A 347 -19.51 -3.26 -33.93
CA PHE A 347 -20.84 -3.53 -34.47
C PHE A 347 -21.72 -2.29 -34.29
N ALA A 348 -22.47 -1.88 -35.32
CA ALA A 348 -23.22 -0.62 -35.27
C ALA A 348 -24.25 -0.58 -34.12
N ASP A 349 -24.92 -1.71 -33.85
CA ASP A 349 -25.74 -1.91 -32.66
C ASP A 349 -24.92 -2.57 -31.54
N GLN A 350 -24.72 -1.87 -30.42
CA GLN A 350 -24.04 -2.45 -29.25
C GLN A 350 -24.98 -3.32 -28.39
N GLY A 351 -26.21 -3.56 -28.87
CA GLY A 351 -27.17 -4.44 -28.24
C GLY A 351 -27.73 -3.87 -26.93
N SER A 352 -28.33 -4.75 -26.12
CA SER A 352 -28.91 -4.40 -24.83
C SER A 352 -28.36 -5.27 -23.71
N LEU A 353 -28.06 -4.64 -22.57
CA LEU A 353 -27.61 -5.32 -21.36
C LEU A 353 -28.82 -5.69 -20.49
N SER A 354 -28.81 -6.90 -19.93
CA SER A 354 -29.70 -7.23 -18.83
C SER A 354 -29.26 -6.53 -17.55
N SER A 355 -30.19 -6.38 -16.60
CA SER A 355 -29.84 -6.03 -15.22
C SER A 355 -28.84 -7.03 -14.62
N HIS A 356 -28.01 -6.55 -13.69
CA HIS A 356 -27.09 -7.39 -12.94
C HIS A 356 -27.85 -8.33 -12.01
N ARG A 357 -27.49 -9.62 -12.04
CA ARG A 357 -27.92 -10.61 -11.06
C ARG A 357 -26.80 -10.84 -10.06
N LYS A 358 -27.07 -10.61 -8.78
CA LYS A 358 -26.14 -10.92 -7.69
C LYS A 358 -26.33 -12.37 -7.22
N HIS A 359 -25.23 -13.08 -7.01
CA HIS A 359 -25.18 -14.45 -6.48
C HIS A 359 -24.96 -14.46 -4.96
N GLY A 360 -25.15 -15.62 -4.35
CA GLY A 360 -24.98 -15.81 -2.90
C GLY A 360 -23.53 -15.63 -2.41
N ASP A 361 -22.55 -15.86 -3.29
CA ASP A 361 -21.12 -15.60 -3.03
C ASP A 361 -20.74 -14.13 -3.25
N GLY A 362 -21.70 -13.27 -3.59
CA GLY A 362 -21.49 -11.85 -3.80
C GLY A 362 -21.10 -11.46 -5.23
N THR A 363 -20.78 -12.42 -6.10
CA THR A 363 -20.45 -12.15 -7.51
C THR A 363 -21.67 -11.68 -8.31
N TYR A 364 -21.42 -11.08 -9.46
CA TYR A 364 -22.44 -10.61 -10.39
C TYR A 364 -22.45 -11.42 -11.69
N SER A 365 -23.56 -11.36 -12.38
CA SER A 365 -23.68 -11.84 -13.76
C SER A 365 -24.64 -10.98 -14.53
N LEU A 366 -24.36 -10.79 -15.82
CA LEU A 366 -25.26 -10.15 -16.75
C LEU A 366 -25.21 -10.86 -18.11
N SER A 367 -26.08 -10.46 -19.02
CA SER A 367 -26.02 -10.89 -20.41
C SER A 367 -26.20 -9.71 -21.34
N SER A 368 -25.41 -9.67 -22.41
CA SER A 368 -25.62 -8.76 -23.53
C SER A 368 -26.39 -9.48 -24.63
N HIS A 369 -27.37 -8.80 -25.23
CA HIS A 369 -28.23 -9.33 -26.27
C HIS A 369 -28.05 -8.47 -27.51
N LEU A 370 -27.53 -9.07 -28.57
CA LEU A 370 -27.35 -8.44 -29.87
C LEU A 370 -28.41 -8.98 -30.83
N VAL A 371 -29.13 -8.09 -31.50
CA VAL A 371 -30.01 -8.51 -32.60
C VAL A 371 -29.20 -8.47 -33.88
N VAL A 372 -28.92 -9.64 -34.47
CA VAL A 372 -28.18 -9.78 -35.71
C VAL A 372 -29.16 -9.69 -36.89
N PRO A 373 -29.04 -8.67 -37.76
CA PRO A 373 -29.90 -8.52 -38.93
C PRO A 373 -29.73 -9.66 -39.95
N PRO A 374 -30.77 -9.99 -40.74
CA PRO A 374 -30.71 -11.07 -41.74
C PRO A 374 -29.82 -10.77 -42.96
N ASP A 375 -29.45 -9.51 -43.17
CA ASP A 375 -28.60 -9.03 -44.27
C ASP A 375 -27.10 -9.17 -43.98
N VAL A 376 -26.72 -9.61 -42.77
CA VAL A 376 -25.32 -9.88 -42.43
C VAL A 376 -24.78 -11.02 -43.29
N VAL A 377 -23.63 -10.79 -43.93
CA VAL A 377 -23.04 -11.72 -44.90
C VAL A 377 -22.65 -13.04 -44.20
N PRO A 378 -22.95 -14.21 -44.80
CA PRO A 378 -22.47 -15.51 -44.31
C PRO A 378 -20.95 -15.54 -44.16
N GLY A 379 -20.46 -16.16 -43.10
CA GLY A 379 -19.03 -16.18 -42.75
C GLY A 379 -18.55 -14.95 -41.98
N THR A 380 -19.40 -13.93 -41.78
CA THR A 380 -19.11 -12.83 -40.86
C THR A 380 -18.92 -13.36 -39.45
N ARG A 381 -17.85 -12.94 -38.78
CA ARG A 381 -17.56 -13.28 -37.39
C ARG A 381 -18.12 -12.21 -36.48
N ILE A 382 -19.05 -12.59 -35.61
CA ILE A 382 -19.59 -11.75 -34.55
C ILE A 382 -18.85 -12.08 -33.26
N THR A 383 -18.32 -11.05 -32.58
CA THR A 383 -17.50 -11.21 -31.38
C THR A 383 -18.08 -10.39 -30.23
N CYS A 384 -18.24 -11.02 -29.07
CA CYS A 384 -18.51 -10.36 -27.80
C CYS A 384 -17.19 -10.18 -27.06
N ARG A 385 -16.73 -8.94 -26.90
CA ARG A 385 -15.53 -8.55 -26.17
C ARG A 385 -15.93 -8.04 -24.79
N VAL A 386 -15.28 -8.55 -23.75
CA VAL A 386 -15.57 -8.24 -22.35
C VAL A 386 -14.32 -7.76 -21.65
N SER A 387 -14.39 -6.56 -21.06
CA SER A 387 -13.31 -5.93 -20.29
C SER A 387 -13.73 -5.84 -18.83
N HIS A 388 -12.80 -6.14 -17.91
CA HIS A 388 -13.03 -6.14 -16.47
C HIS A 388 -11.69 -6.01 -15.73
N VAL A 389 -11.68 -5.39 -14.54
CA VAL A 389 -10.46 -5.15 -13.75
C VAL A 389 -9.71 -6.42 -13.32
N ALA A 390 -10.41 -7.55 -13.25
CA ALA A 390 -9.81 -8.84 -12.91
C ALA A 390 -9.15 -9.55 -14.11
N LEU A 391 -9.12 -8.91 -15.28
CA LEU A 391 -8.54 -9.42 -16.51
C LEU A 391 -7.34 -8.56 -16.93
N ASP A 392 -6.19 -9.17 -17.19
CA ASP A 392 -5.02 -8.46 -17.73
C ASP A 392 -5.28 -7.91 -19.15
N ALA A 393 -6.15 -8.59 -19.91
CA ALA A 393 -6.59 -8.17 -21.23
C ALA A 393 -8.07 -8.59 -21.48
N PRO A 394 -8.81 -7.88 -22.35
CA PRO A 394 -10.20 -8.21 -22.64
C PRO A 394 -10.38 -9.63 -23.17
N VAL A 395 -11.41 -10.33 -22.68
CA VAL A 395 -11.77 -11.67 -23.14
C VAL A 395 -12.76 -11.56 -24.29
N SER A 396 -12.53 -12.31 -25.36
CA SER A 396 -13.40 -12.29 -26.55
C SER A 396 -13.92 -13.69 -26.89
N VAL A 397 -15.22 -13.80 -27.13
CA VAL A 397 -15.84 -15.01 -27.69
C VAL A 397 -16.47 -14.68 -29.03
N SER A 398 -16.33 -15.55 -30.02
CA SER A 398 -16.80 -15.27 -31.39
C SER A 398 -17.60 -16.43 -31.99
N MET A 399 -18.50 -16.08 -32.90
CA MET A 399 -19.36 -17.02 -33.63
C MET A 399 -19.43 -16.61 -35.10
N LEU A 400 -19.50 -17.60 -35.99
CA LEU A 400 -19.68 -17.36 -37.42
C LEU A 400 -21.16 -17.36 -37.78
N VAL A 401 -21.54 -16.44 -38.66
CA VAL A 401 -22.87 -16.39 -39.26
C VAL A 401 -22.98 -17.48 -40.33
N GLU A 402 -23.89 -18.44 -40.13
CA GLU A 402 -24.29 -19.44 -41.12
C GLU A 402 -25.69 -19.09 -41.67
N HIS A 403 -25.98 -19.43 -42.93
CA HIS A 403 -27.32 -19.34 -43.51
C HIS A 403 -27.84 -20.74 -43.80
N LEU A 404 -29.13 -20.97 -43.54
CA LEU A 404 -29.84 -22.21 -43.91
C LEU A 404 -30.67 -22.03 -45.18
#